data_AF-A0A2D6PJA7-F1
#
_entry.id   AF-A0A2D6PJA7-F1
#
_cell.length_a   1.000
_cell.length_b   1.000
_cell.length_c   1.000
_cell.angle_alpha   90.00
_cell.angle_beta   90.00
_cell.angle_gamma   90.00
#
_symmetry.space_group_name_H-M   'P 1'
#
loop_
_entity.id
_entity.type
_entity.pdbx_description
1 polymer ?
#
loop_
_entity_poly.entity_id
_entity_poly.type
_entity_poly.pdbx_seq_one_letter_code
_entity_poly.pdbx_strand_id
1 'polypeptide(L)'
;MAKKKVSKKKTSKKDSLKKVENKLNKILKYEKAQSKSDKKQSRQEKDVEEDIEKIKKDLEGSPLRKITTKDFGKALIGAFIGVVSHFAFLEGAHLSENLSVTRATALLVTAYILGMIFIYAAGFKKVKQIRILSFIPARITVIYVVSLAVVYFVLFIFGLTEHATSIEIYKQVAAVSIPAIIGASAADLIGER
;
A
#
# COMPACT_ATOMS: atom_id res chain seq x y z
N MET A 1 -45.14 -86.92 -31.94
CA MET A 1 -43.77 -86.37 -32.04
C MET A 1 -43.82 -84.83 -32.08
N ALA A 2 -43.00 -84.21 -31.20
CA ALA A 2 -42.57 -82.81 -31.05
C ALA A 2 -43.41 -81.63 -31.62
N LYS A 3 -44.06 -80.86 -30.74
CA LYS A 3 -44.53 -79.48 -31.00
C LYS A 3 -43.39 -78.47 -30.84
N LYS A 4 -43.12 -77.72 -31.93
CA LYS A 4 -42.26 -76.53 -32.02
C LYS A 4 -42.51 -75.50 -30.90
N LYS A 5 -41.44 -75.06 -30.23
CA LYS A 5 -41.38 -73.77 -29.50
C LYS A 5 -40.22 -72.94 -30.05
N VAL A 6 -40.50 -72.11 -31.05
CA VAL A 6 -39.59 -71.06 -31.52
C VAL A 6 -40.40 -69.78 -31.62
N SER A 7 -40.22 -68.86 -30.67
CA SER A 7 -40.49 -67.42 -30.80
C SER A 7 -40.56 -66.78 -29.41
N LYS A 8 -39.46 -66.22 -28.92
CA LYS A 8 -39.48 -65.22 -27.80
C LYS A 8 -38.22 -64.33 -27.70
N LYS A 9 -37.31 -64.36 -28.68
CA LYS A 9 -35.99 -63.68 -28.56
C LYS A 9 -35.91 -62.27 -29.17
N LYS A 10 -36.95 -61.77 -29.86
CA LYS A 10 -36.91 -60.46 -30.55
C LYS A 10 -37.30 -59.25 -29.67
N THR A 11 -38.04 -59.45 -28.58
CA THR A 11 -38.49 -58.35 -27.71
C THR A 11 -37.40 -57.80 -26.78
N SER A 12 -36.47 -58.63 -26.31
CA SER A 12 -35.43 -58.19 -25.36
C SER A 12 -34.42 -57.20 -25.96
N LYS A 13 -34.17 -57.25 -27.28
CA LYS A 13 -33.19 -56.40 -27.96
C LYS A 13 -33.68 -54.96 -28.15
N LYS A 14 -35.00 -54.75 -28.19
CA LYS A 14 -35.61 -53.42 -28.40
C LYS A 14 -35.61 -52.60 -27.11
N ASP A 15 -35.79 -53.25 -25.96
CA ASP A 15 -35.70 -52.59 -24.64
C ASP A 15 -34.26 -52.25 -24.24
N SER A 16 -33.28 -53.08 -24.63
CA SER A 16 -31.87 -52.74 -24.41
C SER A 16 -31.45 -51.51 -25.23
N LEU A 17 -31.94 -51.36 -26.46
CA LEU A 17 -31.66 -50.19 -27.31
C LEU A 17 -32.23 -48.91 -26.71
N LYS A 18 -33.49 -48.92 -26.24
CA LYS A 18 -34.10 -47.77 -25.55
C LYS A 18 -33.35 -47.37 -24.28
N LYS A 19 -32.83 -48.34 -23.51
CA LYS A 19 -32.00 -48.06 -22.33
C LYS A 19 -30.66 -47.39 -22.68
N VAL A 20 -30.02 -47.82 -23.77
CA VAL A 20 -28.77 -47.22 -24.26
C VAL A 20 -29.02 -45.79 -24.74
N GLU A 21 -30.09 -45.58 -25.51
CA GLU A 21 -30.47 -44.26 -26.04
C GLU A 21 -30.78 -43.25 -24.91
N ASN A 22 -31.49 -43.69 -23.87
CA ASN A 22 -31.75 -42.88 -22.68
C ASN A 22 -30.47 -42.54 -21.88
N LYS A 23 -29.51 -43.48 -21.80
CA LYS A 23 -28.21 -43.21 -21.17
C LYS A 23 -27.39 -42.21 -22.00
N LEU A 24 -27.37 -42.37 -23.32
CA LEU A 24 -26.67 -41.47 -24.24
C LEU A 24 -27.20 -40.02 -24.12
N ASN A 25 -28.52 -39.86 -24.09
CA ASN A 25 -29.16 -38.55 -23.92
C ASN A 25 -28.88 -37.91 -22.54
N LYS A 26 -28.76 -38.71 -21.48
CA LYS A 26 -28.33 -38.20 -20.16
C LYS A 26 -26.89 -37.71 -20.21
N ILE A 27 -25.97 -38.49 -20.79
CA ILE A 27 -24.55 -38.11 -20.92
C ILE A 27 -24.40 -36.80 -21.72
N LEU A 28 -25.10 -36.68 -22.85
CA LEU A 28 -25.13 -35.47 -23.66
C LEU A 28 -25.65 -34.23 -22.91
N LYS A 29 -26.62 -34.41 -22.00
CA LYS A 29 -27.10 -33.32 -21.12
C LYS A 29 -26.03 -32.91 -20.09
N TYR A 30 -25.32 -33.88 -19.51
CA TYR A 30 -24.24 -33.60 -18.55
C TYR A 30 -23.06 -32.88 -19.21
N GLU A 31 -22.59 -33.32 -20.38
CA GLU A 31 -21.52 -32.62 -21.12
C GLU A 31 -21.89 -31.18 -21.48
N LYS A 32 -23.12 -30.95 -21.94
CA LYS A 32 -23.59 -29.58 -22.24
C LYS A 32 -23.70 -28.69 -21.00
N ALA A 33 -24.02 -29.26 -19.84
CA ALA A 33 -24.05 -28.52 -18.59
C ALA A 33 -22.63 -28.18 -18.11
N GLN A 34 -21.70 -29.13 -18.22
CA GLN A 34 -20.29 -28.96 -17.84
C GLN A 34 -19.60 -27.91 -18.75
N SER A 35 -19.79 -28.01 -20.07
CA SER A 35 -19.33 -27.01 -21.06
C SER A 35 -19.82 -25.59 -20.77
N LYS A 36 -21.06 -25.43 -20.25
CA LYS A 36 -21.60 -24.12 -19.87
C LYS A 36 -21.01 -23.61 -18.56
N SER A 37 -20.68 -24.50 -17.62
CA SER A 37 -19.99 -24.15 -16.38
C SER A 37 -18.57 -23.68 -16.66
N ASP A 38 -17.82 -24.41 -17.50
CA ASP A 38 -16.45 -24.08 -17.86
C ASP A 38 -16.37 -22.75 -18.62
N LYS A 39 -17.33 -22.49 -19.53
CA LYS A 39 -17.45 -21.17 -20.19
C LYS A 39 -17.79 -20.03 -19.23
N LYS A 40 -18.53 -20.28 -18.15
CA LYS A 40 -18.81 -19.28 -17.12
C LYS A 40 -17.59 -19.02 -16.26
N GLN A 41 -16.88 -20.05 -15.82
CA GLN A 41 -15.61 -19.92 -15.08
C GLN A 41 -14.56 -19.16 -15.89
N SER A 42 -14.36 -19.51 -17.16
CA SER A 42 -13.40 -18.82 -18.02
C SER A 42 -13.75 -17.34 -18.25
N ARG A 43 -15.04 -16.97 -18.28
CA ARG A 43 -15.45 -15.56 -18.32
C ARG A 43 -15.15 -14.86 -17.00
N GLN A 44 -15.45 -15.51 -15.88
CA GLN A 44 -15.18 -14.97 -14.55
C GLN A 44 -13.68 -14.74 -14.31
N GLU A 45 -12.81 -15.66 -14.76
CA GLU A 45 -11.36 -15.50 -14.70
C GLU A 45 -10.88 -14.31 -15.53
N LYS A 46 -11.42 -14.15 -16.76
CA LYS A 46 -11.10 -13.00 -17.62
C LYS A 46 -11.56 -11.67 -17.02
N ASP A 47 -12.75 -11.63 -16.44
CA ASP A 47 -13.27 -10.43 -15.78
C ASP A 47 -12.39 -10.05 -14.57
N VAL A 48 -11.95 -11.03 -13.78
CA VAL A 48 -11.02 -10.82 -12.65
C VAL A 48 -9.64 -10.36 -13.14
N GLU A 49 -9.14 -10.90 -14.25
CA GLU A 49 -7.84 -10.52 -14.80
C GLU A 49 -7.86 -9.11 -15.40
N GLU A 50 -8.95 -8.72 -16.08
CA GLU A 50 -9.18 -7.34 -16.50
C GLU A 50 -9.28 -6.37 -15.31
N ASP A 51 -9.94 -6.76 -14.22
CA ASP A 51 -10.02 -5.94 -13.01
C ASP A 51 -8.66 -5.80 -12.33
N ILE A 52 -7.84 -6.87 -12.31
CA ILE A 52 -6.45 -6.82 -11.82
C ILE A 52 -5.59 -5.90 -12.71
N GLU A 53 -5.76 -5.94 -14.03
CA GLU A 53 -5.04 -5.05 -14.94
C GLU A 53 -5.47 -3.58 -14.78
N LYS A 54 -6.77 -3.31 -14.59
CA LYS A 54 -7.27 -1.96 -14.28
C LYS A 54 -6.72 -1.47 -12.95
N ILE A 55 -6.70 -2.32 -11.92
CA ILE A 55 -6.10 -2.01 -10.62
C ILE A 55 -4.59 -1.76 -10.77
N LYS A 56 -3.87 -2.54 -11.57
CA LYS A 56 -2.43 -2.32 -11.84
C LYS A 56 -2.19 -0.98 -12.52
N LYS A 57 -2.98 -0.63 -13.54
CA LYS A 57 -2.90 0.67 -14.22
C LYS A 57 -3.25 1.85 -13.31
N ASP A 58 -4.26 1.69 -12.44
CA ASP A 58 -4.61 2.70 -11.44
C ASP A 58 -3.55 2.83 -10.33
N LEU A 59 -2.79 1.75 -10.05
CA LEU A 59 -1.68 1.73 -9.11
C LEU A 59 -0.37 2.26 -9.70
N GLU A 60 -0.19 2.27 -11.02
CA GLU A 60 1.04 2.77 -11.67
C GLU A 60 1.30 4.26 -11.42
N GLY A 61 0.26 5.05 -11.11
CA GLY A 61 0.34 6.46 -10.72
C GLY A 61 0.00 6.74 -9.25
N SER A 62 -0.10 5.71 -8.41
CA SER A 62 -0.58 5.86 -7.03
C SER A 62 0.56 6.24 -6.06
N PRO A 63 0.34 7.23 -5.16
CA PRO A 63 1.25 7.61 -4.08
C PRO A 63 1.67 6.46 -3.15
N LEU A 64 1.15 5.25 -3.32
CA LEU A 64 1.21 4.18 -2.32
C LEU A 64 2.04 3.00 -2.79
N ARG A 65 2.94 3.24 -3.76
CA ARG A 65 3.95 2.25 -4.16
C ARG A 65 4.90 1.98 -2.99
N LYS A 66 5.44 0.76 -2.94
CA LYS A 66 6.44 0.31 -1.94
C LYS A 66 7.49 1.40 -1.71
N ILE A 67 7.87 1.62 -0.45
CA ILE A 67 8.92 2.57 -0.04
C ILE A 67 10.19 2.26 -0.86
N THR A 68 10.63 3.21 -1.68
CA THR A 68 11.84 3.08 -2.50
C THR A 68 12.95 3.98 -1.98
N THR A 69 14.19 3.69 -2.39
CA THR A 69 15.36 4.54 -2.10
C THR A 69 15.22 5.95 -2.68
N LYS A 70 14.41 6.13 -3.72
CA LYS A 70 14.07 7.46 -4.26
C LYS A 70 13.28 8.29 -3.26
N ASP A 71 12.38 7.68 -2.50
CA ASP A 71 11.55 8.36 -1.51
C ASP A 71 12.40 8.80 -0.31
N PHE A 72 13.37 7.97 0.08
CA PHE A 72 14.40 8.36 1.06
C PHE A 72 15.19 9.60 0.61
N GLY A 73 15.66 9.63 -0.65
CA GLY A 73 16.40 10.78 -1.19
C GLY A 73 15.56 12.06 -1.21
N LYS A 74 14.28 11.97 -1.60
CA LYS A 74 13.35 13.11 -1.57
C LYS A 74 13.11 13.61 -0.14
N ALA A 75 12.86 12.70 0.79
CA ALA A 75 12.67 13.04 2.20
C ALA A 75 13.91 13.73 2.78
N LEU A 76 15.11 13.27 2.42
CA LEU A 76 16.38 13.87 2.83
C LEU A 76 16.51 15.30 2.31
N ILE A 77 16.32 15.50 1.00
CA ILE A 77 16.40 16.83 0.37
C ILE A 77 15.34 17.76 0.94
N GLY A 78 14.10 17.28 1.07
CA GLY A 78 13.00 18.05 1.63
C GLY A 78 13.21 18.43 3.09
N ALA A 79 13.70 17.51 3.92
CA ALA A 79 14.08 17.79 5.30
C ALA A 79 15.16 18.86 5.36
N PHE A 80 16.21 18.71 4.55
CA PHE A 80 17.30 19.66 4.50
C PHE A 80 16.82 21.08 4.12
N ILE A 81 16.02 21.18 3.06
CA ILE A 81 15.41 22.47 2.66
C ILE A 81 14.52 23.02 3.79
N GLY A 82 13.69 22.18 4.41
CA GLY A 82 12.83 22.60 5.52
C GLY A 82 13.62 23.18 6.69
N VAL A 83 14.75 22.57 7.06
CA VAL A 83 15.64 23.04 8.13
C VAL A 83 16.36 24.34 7.73
N VAL A 84 16.86 24.43 6.49
CA VAL A 84 17.73 25.52 6.04
C VAL A 84 16.94 26.75 5.59
N SER A 85 15.78 26.60 4.95
CA SER A 85 15.05 27.68 4.28
C SER A 85 14.64 28.85 5.17
N HIS A 86 14.50 28.64 6.48
CA HIS A 86 14.13 29.70 7.42
C HIS A 86 15.14 29.84 8.57
N PHE A 87 16.38 29.38 8.38
CA PHE A 87 17.37 29.31 9.48
C PHE A 87 16.79 28.64 10.74
N ALA A 88 15.88 27.68 10.56
CA ALA A 88 15.11 27.09 11.65
C ALA A 88 16.03 26.42 12.68
N PHE A 89 17.23 26.01 12.26
CA PHE A 89 18.27 25.48 13.15
C PHE A 89 18.84 26.53 14.13
N LEU A 90 18.98 27.79 13.72
CA LEU A 90 19.44 28.87 14.61
C LEU A 90 18.37 29.25 15.63
N GLU A 91 17.13 29.45 15.16
CA GLU A 91 16.00 29.72 16.06
C GLU A 91 15.72 28.52 16.96
N GLY A 92 15.87 27.30 16.45
CA GLY A 92 15.71 26.07 17.21
C GLY A 92 16.76 25.94 18.32
N ALA A 93 17.99 26.39 18.09
CA ALA A 93 19.02 26.44 19.13
C ALA A 93 18.62 27.38 20.27
N HIS A 94 18.20 28.61 19.96
CA HIS A 94 17.70 29.56 20.97
C HIS A 94 16.43 29.08 21.68
N LEU A 95 15.50 28.45 20.95
CA LEU A 95 14.27 27.92 21.53
C LEU A 95 14.55 26.75 22.48
N SER A 96 15.61 25.97 22.19
CA SER A 96 15.99 24.79 22.99
C SER A 96 16.42 25.12 24.42
N GLU A 97 16.99 26.31 24.65
CA GLU A 97 17.45 26.76 25.98
C GLU A 97 16.28 26.84 26.97
N ASN A 98 15.11 27.27 26.50
CA ASN A 98 13.90 27.47 27.30
C ASN A 98 12.95 26.26 27.29
N LEU A 99 13.29 25.22 26.53
CA LEU A 99 12.46 24.03 26.39
C LEU A 99 12.74 23.04 27.54
N SER A 100 11.67 22.60 28.21
CA SER A 100 11.74 21.43 29.06
C SER A 100 11.70 20.15 28.22
N VAL A 101 12.22 19.04 28.76
CA VAL A 101 12.22 17.74 28.07
C VAL A 101 10.79 17.30 27.71
N THR A 102 9.82 17.59 28.58
CA THR A 102 8.40 17.30 28.34
C THR A 102 7.86 18.08 27.14
N ARG A 103 8.18 19.38 27.04
CA ARG A 103 7.77 20.21 25.89
C ARG A 103 8.46 19.78 24.61
N ALA A 104 9.75 19.43 24.66
CA ALA A 104 10.48 18.89 23.52
C ALA A 104 9.87 17.57 23.01
N THR A 105 9.49 16.68 23.93
CA THR A 105 8.81 15.42 23.58
C THR A 105 7.43 15.69 22.96
N ALA A 106 6.65 16.63 23.52
CA ALA A 106 5.38 17.04 22.94
C ALA A 106 5.55 17.64 21.53
N LEU A 107 6.61 18.41 21.28
CA LEU A 107 6.93 18.94 19.96
C LEU A 107 7.23 17.81 18.96
N LEU A 108 8.04 16.83 19.33
CA LEU A 108 8.37 15.68 18.47
C LEU A 108 7.12 14.86 18.10
N VAL A 109 6.25 14.61 19.07
CA VAL A 109 4.97 13.92 18.85
C VAL A 109 4.06 14.75 17.94
N THR A 110 3.97 16.06 18.20
CA THR A 110 3.18 16.99 17.38
C THR A 110 3.70 17.01 15.95
N ALA A 111 5.01 17.04 15.75
CA ALA A 111 5.64 17.02 14.43
C ALA A 111 5.33 15.72 13.68
N TYR A 112 5.34 14.58 14.37
CA TYR A 112 4.91 13.29 13.80
C TYR A 112 3.44 13.31 13.36
N ILE A 113 2.54 13.81 14.22
CA ILE A 113 1.11 13.94 13.91
C ILE A 113 0.89 14.88 12.72
N LEU A 114 1.58 16.03 12.67
CA LEU A 114 1.49 16.97 11.57
C LEU A 114 1.96 16.34 10.25
N GLY A 115 3.08 15.62 10.28
CA GLY A 115 3.54 14.87 9.11
C GLY A 115 2.51 13.84 8.65
N MET A 116 1.90 13.10 9.57
CA MET A 116 0.83 12.14 9.26
C MET A 116 -0.37 12.84 8.62
N ILE A 117 -0.82 13.98 9.16
CA ILE A 117 -1.91 14.78 8.59
C ILE A 117 -1.53 15.29 7.20
N PHE A 118 -0.30 15.75 6.98
CA PHE A 118 0.17 16.24 5.69
C PHE A 118 0.14 15.16 4.61
N ILE A 119 0.72 13.99 4.90
CA ILE A 119 0.71 12.85 3.98
C ILE A 119 -0.72 12.37 3.76
N TYR A 120 -1.55 12.32 4.82
CA TYR A 120 -2.95 11.94 4.69
C TYR A 120 -3.71 12.91 3.79
N ALA A 121 -3.64 14.22 4.05
CA ALA A 121 -4.35 15.24 3.29
C ALA A 121 -3.93 15.28 1.82
N ALA A 122 -2.64 15.08 1.54
CA ALA A 122 -2.13 15.10 0.18
C ALA A 122 -2.33 13.77 -0.58
N GLY A 123 -2.20 12.62 0.11
CA GLY A 123 -2.34 11.30 -0.49
C GLY A 123 -3.80 10.86 -0.70
N PHE A 124 -4.72 11.23 0.20
CA PHE A 124 -6.12 10.78 0.13
C PHE A 124 -6.98 11.54 -0.88
N LYS A 125 -6.49 12.63 -1.47
CA LYS A 125 -7.24 13.33 -2.51
C LYS A 125 -7.46 12.46 -3.77
N LYS A 126 -6.71 11.36 -3.93
CA LYS A 126 -6.72 10.53 -5.15
C LYS A 126 -7.24 9.10 -5.01
N VAL A 127 -7.37 8.50 -3.82
CA VAL A 127 -7.65 7.04 -3.75
C VAL A 127 -8.65 6.66 -2.65
N LYS A 128 -9.84 6.20 -3.07
CA LYS A 128 -10.98 5.74 -2.24
C LYS A 128 -10.86 4.26 -1.78
N GLN A 129 -9.66 3.71 -1.57
CA GLN A 129 -9.50 2.30 -1.21
C GLN A 129 -9.06 2.06 0.25
N ILE A 130 -9.80 1.19 0.94
CA ILE A 130 -9.69 0.88 2.38
C ILE A 130 -8.35 0.20 2.77
N ARG A 131 -7.66 -0.49 1.84
CA ARG A 131 -6.37 -1.17 2.13
C ARG A 131 -5.15 -0.24 2.28
N ILE A 132 -5.32 1.04 1.97
CA ILE A 132 -4.24 2.03 1.93
C ILE A 132 -3.82 2.51 3.32
N LEU A 133 -4.72 2.41 4.31
CA LEU A 133 -4.50 2.89 5.67
C LEU A 133 -3.34 2.21 6.41
N SER A 134 -2.96 0.97 6.05
CA SER A 134 -1.90 0.25 6.76
C SER A 134 -0.48 0.60 6.28
N PHE A 135 -0.30 1.10 5.05
CA PHE A 135 1.02 1.39 4.49
C PHE A 135 1.48 2.83 4.79
N ILE A 136 0.55 3.74 5.05
CA ILE A 136 0.83 5.15 5.35
C ILE A 136 1.60 5.33 6.67
N PRO A 137 1.24 4.67 7.79
CA PRO A 137 1.98 4.77 9.05
C PRO A 137 3.45 4.37 8.90
N ALA A 138 3.74 3.36 8.08
CA ALA A 138 5.10 2.94 7.81
C ALA A 138 5.88 3.99 7.01
N ARG A 139 5.27 4.57 5.96
CA ARG A 139 5.90 5.63 5.14
C ARG A 139 6.22 6.86 5.98
N ILE A 140 5.26 7.34 6.79
CA ILE A 140 5.50 8.52 7.64
C ILE A 140 6.57 8.24 8.70
N THR A 141 6.63 7.02 9.25
CA THR A 141 7.67 6.65 10.22
C THR A 141 9.07 6.73 9.60
N VAL A 142 9.23 6.23 8.37
CA VAL A 142 10.50 6.32 7.64
C VAL A 142 10.87 7.79 7.40
N ILE A 143 9.95 8.58 6.86
CA ILE A 143 10.17 10.01 6.60
C ILE A 143 10.56 10.73 7.88
N TYR A 144 9.84 10.47 8.98
CA TYR A 144 10.10 11.06 10.28
C TYR A 144 11.52 10.75 10.80
N VAL A 145 11.92 9.48 10.78
CA VAL A 145 13.26 9.07 11.21
C VAL A 145 14.34 9.71 10.35
N VAL A 146 14.13 9.77 9.03
CA VAL A 146 15.04 10.45 8.10
C VAL A 146 15.13 11.93 8.40
N SER A 147 14.01 12.61 8.61
CA SER A 147 13.98 14.03 8.97
C SER A 147 14.75 14.31 10.25
N LEU A 148 14.58 13.49 11.29
CA LEU A 148 15.32 13.65 12.54
C LEU A 148 16.83 13.43 12.35
N ALA A 149 17.21 12.42 11.56
CA ALA A 149 18.61 12.18 11.23
C ALA A 149 19.23 13.36 10.46
N VAL A 150 18.48 13.95 9.51
CA VAL A 150 18.91 15.15 8.78
C VAL A 150 19.03 16.35 9.70
N VAL A 151 18.06 16.59 10.60
CA VAL A 151 18.13 17.68 11.58
C VAL A 151 19.39 17.54 12.44
N TYR A 152 19.62 16.35 12.98
CA TYR A 152 20.83 16.07 13.77
C TYR A 152 22.10 16.33 12.95
N PHE A 153 22.16 15.83 11.72
CA PHE A 153 23.30 16.01 10.83
C PHE A 153 23.56 17.49 10.49
N VAL A 154 22.51 18.27 10.26
CA VAL A 154 22.62 19.71 10.03
C VAL A 154 23.16 20.41 11.29
N LEU A 155 22.57 20.15 12.46
CA LEU A 155 23.06 20.73 13.73
C LEU A 155 24.53 20.37 13.99
N PHE A 156 24.93 19.14 13.64
CA PHE A 156 26.31 18.68 13.73
C PHE A 156 27.25 19.47 12.82
N ILE A 157 26.90 19.68 11.54
CA ILE A 157 27.70 20.48 10.60
C ILE A 157 27.88 21.92 11.09
N PHE A 158 26.85 22.50 11.71
CA PHE A 158 26.91 23.86 12.24
C PHE A 158 27.62 23.97 13.60
N GLY A 159 28.16 22.89 14.14
CA GLY A 159 28.90 22.89 15.40
C GLY A 159 28.03 23.09 16.64
N LEU A 160 26.70 23.08 16.50
CA LEU A 160 25.77 23.30 17.62
C LEU A 160 25.73 22.12 18.60
N THR A 161 26.27 20.96 18.21
CA THR A 161 26.32 19.74 19.00
C THR A 161 27.62 19.55 19.79
N GLU A 162 28.71 20.27 19.48
CA GLU A 162 30.04 19.99 20.06
C GLU A 162 30.14 20.31 21.55
N HIS A 163 29.41 21.33 22.01
CA HIS A 163 29.42 21.78 23.41
C HIS A 163 28.11 21.49 24.14
N ALA A 164 27.13 20.90 23.46
CA ALA A 164 25.81 20.64 24.00
C ALA A 164 25.75 19.27 24.68
N THR A 165 25.05 19.19 25.80
CA THR A 165 24.70 17.92 26.44
C THR A 165 23.73 17.12 25.56
N SER A 166 23.67 15.79 25.73
CA SER A 166 22.72 14.95 24.96
C SER A 166 21.26 15.39 25.10
N ILE A 167 20.92 15.99 26.24
CA ILE A 167 19.58 16.52 26.52
C ILE A 167 19.33 17.81 25.72
N GLU A 168 20.32 18.69 25.60
CA GLU A 168 20.21 19.91 24.80
C GLU A 168 20.11 19.58 23.32
N ILE A 169 20.92 18.65 22.81
CA ILE A 169 20.84 18.17 21.43
C ILE A 169 19.43 17.63 21.14
N TYR A 170 18.86 16.84 22.05
CA TYR A 170 17.48 16.36 21.91
C TYR A 170 16.46 17.50 21.82
N LYS A 171 16.58 18.53 22.65
CA LYS A 171 15.69 19.70 22.62
C LYS A 171 15.85 20.51 21.33
N GLN A 172 17.08 20.66 20.84
CA GLN A 172 17.35 21.33 19.57
C GLN A 172 16.74 20.56 18.40
N VAL A 173 16.94 19.24 18.35
CA VAL A 173 16.33 18.38 17.33
C VAL A 173 14.81 18.48 17.38
N ALA A 174 14.22 18.48 18.58
CA ALA A 174 12.79 18.64 18.76
C ALA A 174 12.26 19.99 18.25
N ALA A 175 12.95 21.09 18.54
CA ALA A 175 12.57 22.44 18.12
C ALA A 175 12.55 22.58 16.58
N VAL A 176 13.49 21.92 15.89
CA VAL A 176 13.68 22.02 14.43
C VAL A 176 12.91 20.91 13.68
N SER A 177 12.35 19.93 14.38
CA SER A 177 11.70 18.76 13.77
C SER A 177 10.50 19.11 12.88
N ILE A 178 9.66 20.07 13.28
CA ILE A 178 8.43 20.44 12.56
C ILE A 178 8.73 20.89 11.11
N PRO A 179 9.56 21.93 10.88
CA PRO A 179 9.86 22.36 9.51
C PRO A 179 10.59 21.28 8.70
N ALA A 180 11.44 20.46 9.33
CA ALA A 180 12.10 19.33 8.67
C ALA A 180 11.10 18.27 8.17
N ILE A 181 10.13 17.90 9.01
CA ILE A 181 9.12 16.90 8.67
C ILE A 181 8.15 17.44 7.62
N ILE A 182 7.77 18.73 7.70
CA ILE A 182 6.94 19.38 6.68
C ILE A 182 7.68 19.40 5.33
N GLY A 183 8.96 19.82 5.32
CA GLY A 183 9.77 19.84 4.11
C GLY A 183 9.96 18.46 3.50
N ALA A 184 10.25 17.44 4.31
CA ALA A 184 10.39 16.06 3.87
C ALA A 184 9.08 15.51 3.29
N SER A 185 7.97 15.75 3.98
CA SER A 185 6.62 15.32 3.53
C SER A 185 6.25 16.04 2.23
N ALA A 186 6.55 17.33 2.09
CA ALA A 186 6.29 18.08 0.87
C ALA A 186 7.10 17.56 -0.34
N ALA A 187 8.39 17.27 -0.14
CA ALA A 187 9.25 16.73 -1.20
C ALA A 187 8.83 15.31 -1.62
N ASP A 188 8.43 14.49 -0.65
CA ASP A 188 7.90 13.14 -0.87
C ASP A 188 6.64 13.17 -1.76
N LEU A 189 5.77 14.17 -1.57
CA LEU A 189 4.57 14.38 -2.38
C LEU A 189 4.83 15.00 -3.76
N ILE A 190 5.79 15.92 -3.88
CA ILE A 190 6.09 16.62 -5.15
C ILE A 190 6.79 15.69 -6.14
N GLY A 191 7.68 14.80 -5.67
CA GLY A 191 8.45 13.91 -6.52
C GLY A 191 7.69 12.71 -7.10
N GLU A 192 6.35 12.71 -7.03
CA GLU A 192 5.48 11.66 -7.59
C GLU A 192 5.14 11.85 -9.07
N ARG A 193 5.68 12.88 -9.74
CA ARG A 193 5.53 13.10 -11.18
C ARG A 193 6.78 12.70 -11.96
#